data_AF-A0A512NJ69-F1
#
_entry.id   AF-A0A512NJ69-F1
#
_cell.length_a   1.000
_cell.length_b   1.000
_cell.length_c   1.000
_cell.angle_alpha   90.00
_cell.angle_beta   90.00
_cell.angle_gamma   90.00
#
_symmetry.space_group_name_H-M   'P 1'
#
loop_
_entity.id
_entity.type
_entity.pdbx_description
1 polymer ?
#
loop_
_entity_poly.entity_id
_entity_poly.type
_entity_poly.pdbx_seq_one_letter_code
_entity_poly.pdbx_strand_id
1 'polypeptide(L)'
;MAVFNNTGASITPTLATRYVGTADTWTSPTADLAATNLQPCANGAWTTVAYTFNANAGAVNGYEVKIDFGNNFSSNSKYVQVIAAEVRVTPGLSIGLNSSPPIPELPNVAAELQRSKRYYRSTYPNGITPGTNVSALPALGGMWGSFQSNNPGGGIGVTFDTEMRTTPTLKFWDRVGNTGAVMSIRNNGPTWTDNASGMIVEQAGPTGFLGATASSAVNTYFFHYTAYADFW
;
A
#
# COMPACT_ATOMS: atom_id res chain seq x y z
N MET A 1 -19.88 7.31 7.53
CA MET A 1 -19.71 5.87 7.21
C MET A 1 -21.06 5.18 7.16
N ALA A 2 -21.18 4.04 6.49
CA ALA A 2 -22.38 3.21 6.52
C ALA A 2 -22.13 1.94 7.35
N VAL A 3 -23.09 1.62 8.22
CA VAL A 3 -23.02 0.53 9.19
C VAL A 3 -24.18 -0.42 8.95
N PHE A 4 -23.89 -1.69 8.71
CA PHE A 4 -24.88 -2.76 8.76
C PHE A 4 -24.79 -3.46 10.11
N ASN A 5 -25.92 -3.55 10.80
CA ASN A 5 -26.00 -4.19 12.11
C ASN A 5 -26.70 -5.55 12.00
N ASN A 6 -26.00 -6.65 12.33
CA ASN A 6 -26.57 -7.99 12.45
C ASN A 6 -26.39 -8.56 13.87
N THR A 7 -26.62 -7.77 14.90
CA THR A 7 -26.41 -8.19 16.31
C THR A 7 -27.66 -8.74 17.00
N GLY A 8 -28.81 -8.70 16.32
CA GLY A 8 -30.11 -9.16 16.83
C GLY A 8 -30.93 -8.11 17.58
N ALA A 9 -30.39 -6.90 17.79
CA ALA A 9 -31.08 -5.76 18.40
C ALA A 9 -30.59 -4.44 17.78
N SER A 10 -31.29 -3.34 18.04
CA SER A 10 -30.78 -2.00 17.67
C SER A 10 -29.52 -1.70 18.49
N ILE A 11 -28.48 -1.19 17.85
CA ILE A 11 -27.25 -0.74 18.52
C ILE A 11 -27.08 0.77 18.33
N THR A 12 -26.49 1.44 19.30
CA THR A 12 -26.09 2.84 19.17
C THR A 12 -24.57 2.92 19.34
N PRO A 13 -23.81 2.98 18.23
CA PRO A 13 -22.36 3.08 18.33
C PRO A 13 -21.98 4.39 19.03
N THR A 14 -20.79 4.42 19.64
CA THR A 14 -20.22 5.66 20.17
C THR A 14 -18.96 6.05 19.42
N LEU A 15 -18.73 7.35 19.28
CA LEU A 15 -17.50 7.93 18.78
C LEU A 15 -16.76 8.57 19.95
N ALA A 16 -15.46 8.31 20.07
CA ALA A 16 -14.56 9.06 20.93
C ALA A 16 -13.30 9.42 20.15
N THR A 17 -12.64 10.50 20.51
CA THR A 17 -11.35 10.86 19.93
C THR A 17 -10.34 11.19 21.02
N ARG A 18 -9.08 10.90 20.72
CA ARG A 18 -7.96 11.16 21.62
C ARG A 18 -6.71 11.47 20.83
N TYR A 19 -5.80 12.23 21.43
CA TYR A 19 -4.53 12.57 20.83
C TYR A 19 -3.38 12.28 21.77
N VAL A 20 -2.21 12.10 21.20
CA VAL A 20 -0.99 11.86 21.96
C VAL A 20 -0.49 13.16 22.57
N GLY A 21 0.05 13.10 23.79
CA GLY A 21 0.65 14.25 24.46
C GLY A 21 1.95 14.72 23.82
N THR A 22 2.77 15.43 24.59
CA THR A 22 4.03 16.03 24.11
C THR A 22 5.10 15.00 23.75
N ALA A 23 5.03 13.79 24.28
CA ALA A 23 5.84 12.65 23.85
C ALA A 23 4.97 11.74 22.98
N ASP A 24 5.49 11.28 21.83
CA ASP A 24 4.83 10.31 20.94
C ASP A 24 4.70 8.93 21.59
N THR A 25 3.90 8.87 22.66
CA THR A 25 3.67 7.68 23.49
C THR A 25 2.18 7.55 23.75
N TRP A 26 1.60 6.44 23.29
CA TRP A 26 0.18 6.14 23.44
C TRP A 26 -0.21 5.57 24.82
N THR A 27 0.66 5.69 25.83
CA THR A 27 0.44 5.15 27.18
C THR A 27 -0.64 5.91 27.94
N SER A 28 -0.77 7.22 27.70
CA SER A 28 -1.78 8.07 28.34
C SER A 28 -2.27 9.16 27.37
N PRO A 29 -3.02 8.79 26.31
CA PRO A 29 -3.54 9.74 25.35
C PRO A 29 -4.56 10.68 26.01
N THR A 30 -4.59 11.93 25.59
CA THR A 30 -5.53 12.94 26.09
C THR A 30 -6.84 12.83 25.31
N ALA A 31 -7.97 12.76 26.01
CA ALA A 31 -9.28 12.78 25.38
C ALA A 31 -9.54 14.15 24.73
N ASP A 32 -10.05 14.14 23.50
CA ASP A 32 -10.45 15.35 22.77
C ASP A 32 -11.97 15.42 22.64
N LEU A 33 -12.58 14.31 22.21
CA LEU A 33 -14.02 14.10 22.25
C LEU A 33 -14.33 12.93 23.18
N ALA A 34 -15.08 13.21 24.25
CA ALA A 34 -15.63 12.17 25.10
C ALA A 34 -16.59 11.26 24.31
N ALA A 35 -16.75 10.01 24.76
CA ALA A 35 -17.62 9.05 24.09
C ALA A 35 -19.03 9.62 23.89
N THR A 36 -19.42 9.78 22.62
CA THR A 36 -20.67 10.40 22.20
C THR A 36 -21.46 9.43 21.34
N ASN A 37 -22.76 9.29 21.61
CA ASN A 37 -23.65 8.44 20.84
C ASN A 37 -23.77 8.91 19.38
N LEU A 38 -23.67 7.97 18.45
CA LEU A 38 -23.98 8.14 17.04
C LEU A 38 -25.47 7.83 16.76
N GLN A 39 -25.85 7.83 15.48
CA GLN A 39 -27.20 7.44 15.07
C GLN A 39 -27.47 5.96 15.40
N PRO A 40 -28.66 5.62 15.92
CA PRO A 40 -29.02 4.23 16.21
C PRO A 40 -29.12 3.42 14.92
N CYS A 41 -28.51 2.24 14.93
CA CYS A 41 -28.47 1.31 13.81
C CYS A 41 -29.42 0.14 14.08
N ALA A 42 -30.56 0.12 13.38
CA ALA A 42 -31.53 -0.97 13.51
C ALA A 42 -30.95 -2.32 13.05
N ASN A 43 -31.39 -3.42 13.66
CA ASN A 43 -30.97 -4.77 13.26
C ASN A 43 -31.43 -5.09 11.83
N GLY A 44 -30.55 -5.69 11.04
CA GLY A 44 -30.80 -6.06 9.64
C GLY A 44 -30.84 -4.90 8.66
N ALA A 45 -30.40 -3.69 9.05
CA ALA A 45 -30.45 -2.49 8.22
C ALA A 45 -29.10 -1.80 8.08
N TRP A 46 -28.90 -1.17 6.91
CA TRP A 46 -27.84 -0.20 6.70
C TRP A 46 -28.24 1.15 7.30
N THR A 47 -27.36 1.74 8.10
CA THR A 47 -27.53 3.06 8.70
C THR A 47 -26.33 3.94 8.36
N THR A 48 -26.57 5.13 7.83
CA THR A 48 -25.53 6.15 7.69
C THR A 48 -25.30 6.78 9.05
N VAL A 49 -24.07 6.68 9.54
CA VAL A 49 -23.63 7.33 10.77
C VAL A 49 -22.54 8.35 10.46
N ALA A 50 -22.68 9.54 11.05
CA ALA A 50 -21.75 10.63 10.84
C ALA A 50 -21.79 11.63 12.00
N TYR A 51 -20.63 12.19 12.27
CA TYR A 51 -20.40 13.15 13.33
C TYR A 51 -19.31 14.11 12.90
N THR A 52 -19.50 15.40 13.17
CA THR A 52 -18.50 16.45 12.98
C THR A 52 -17.93 16.82 14.35
N PHE A 53 -16.61 16.84 14.49
CA PHE A 53 -15.94 17.28 15.72
C PHE A 53 -14.81 18.25 15.39
N ASN A 54 -14.45 19.08 16.36
CA ASN A 54 -13.23 19.89 16.27
C ASN A 54 -12.05 19.02 16.71
N ALA A 55 -11.07 18.83 15.84
CA ALA A 55 -9.82 18.18 16.22
C ALA A 55 -8.93 19.17 17.00
N ASN A 56 -8.31 18.70 18.08
CA ASN A 56 -7.40 19.51 18.88
C ASN A 56 -6.19 20.00 18.07
N ALA A 57 -5.87 21.28 18.17
CA ALA A 57 -4.63 21.82 17.58
C ALA A 57 -3.35 21.22 18.20
N GLY A 58 -3.44 20.69 19.42
CA GLY A 58 -2.35 19.98 20.11
C GLY A 58 -2.10 18.55 19.60
N ALA A 59 -2.92 18.03 18.69
CA ALA A 59 -2.80 16.66 18.16
C ALA A 59 -1.68 16.50 17.12
N VAL A 60 -0.55 17.16 17.31
CA VAL A 60 0.58 17.19 16.35
C VAL A 60 1.30 15.85 16.22
N ASN A 61 1.25 15.01 17.27
CA ASN A 61 1.99 13.75 17.35
C ASN A 61 1.13 12.51 17.03
N GLY A 62 -0.16 12.70 16.74
CA GLY A 62 -1.06 11.59 16.45
C GLY A 62 -2.47 11.81 16.98
N TYR A 63 -3.43 11.28 16.24
CA TYR A 63 -4.85 11.39 16.54
C TYR A 63 -5.52 10.03 16.33
N GLU A 64 -6.35 9.62 17.29
CA GLU A 64 -7.14 8.41 17.19
C GLU A 64 -8.63 8.76 17.15
N VAL A 65 -9.34 8.11 16.24
CA VAL A 65 -10.79 8.09 16.18
C VAL A 65 -11.24 6.68 16.56
N LYS A 66 -11.86 6.55 17.74
CA LYS A 66 -12.44 5.29 18.22
C LYS A 66 -13.92 5.25 17.90
N ILE A 67 -14.34 4.17 17.25
CA ILE A 67 -15.74 3.80 17.09
C ILE A 67 -15.98 2.55 17.93
N ASP A 68 -16.93 2.62 18.85
CA ASP A 68 -17.28 1.51 19.74
C ASP A 68 -18.71 1.05 19.46
N PHE A 69 -18.86 -0.23 19.11
CA PHE A 69 -20.17 -0.85 18.88
C PHE A 69 -20.71 -1.55 20.13
N GLY A 70 -20.07 -1.36 21.28
CA GLY A 70 -20.44 -1.95 22.56
C GLY A 70 -20.24 -3.47 22.62
N ASN A 71 -20.76 -4.09 23.68
CA ASN A 71 -20.70 -5.53 23.88
C ASN A 71 -21.87 -6.27 23.20
N ASN A 72 -22.00 -6.13 21.88
CA ASN A 72 -23.12 -6.69 21.10
C ASN A 72 -22.77 -7.98 20.33
N PHE A 73 -21.56 -8.52 20.51
CA PHE A 73 -21.01 -9.63 19.71
C PHE A 73 -20.96 -10.96 20.48
N SER A 74 -22.06 -11.32 21.15
CA SER A 74 -22.13 -12.49 22.05
C SER A 74 -22.10 -13.87 21.36
N SER A 75 -22.06 -13.93 20.02
CA SER A 75 -22.01 -15.17 19.23
C SER A 75 -21.40 -14.93 17.85
N ASN A 76 -20.86 -15.98 17.22
CA ASN A 76 -20.18 -15.92 15.91
C ASN A 76 -21.10 -15.54 14.74
N SER A 77 -22.43 -15.57 14.93
CA SER A 77 -23.42 -15.12 13.95
C SER A 77 -23.68 -13.62 13.98
N LYS A 78 -23.27 -12.94 15.06
CA LYS A 78 -23.49 -11.51 15.24
C LYS A 78 -22.31 -10.73 14.69
N TYR A 79 -22.58 -9.77 13.82
CA TYR A 79 -21.54 -8.94 13.24
C TYR A 79 -22.04 -7.53 12.96
N VAL A 80 -21.08 -6.64 12.78
CA VAL A 80 -21.26 -5.32 12.22
C VAL A 80 -20.38 -5.24 10.98
N GLN A 81 -20.94 -4.77 9.87
CA GLN A 81 -20.17 -4.46 8.68
C GLN A 81 -20.09 -2.94 8.51
N VAL A 82 -18.88 -2.44 8.29
CA VAL A 82 -18.63 -1.02 8.05
C VAL A 82 -18.11 -0.85 6.63
N ILE A 83 -18.70 0.09 5.89
CA ILE A 83 -18.24 0.50 4.56
C ILE A 83 -18.16 2.03 4.47
N ALA A 84 -17.40 2.51 3.49
CA ALA A 84 -17.24 3.95 3.23
C ALA A 84 -16.91 4.74 4.52
N ALA A 85 -16.00 4.21 5.33
CA ALA A 85 -15.45 4.92 6.47
C ALA A 85 -14.47 5.98 5.95
N GLU A 86 -14.69 7.22 6.35
CA GLU A 86 -13.95 8.37 5.86
C GLU A 86 -13.84 9.38 7.00
N VAL A 87 -12.65 9.97 7.11
CA VAL A 87 -12.39 11.15 7.95
C VAL A 87 -11.94 12.25 7.02
N ARG A 88 -12.55 13.42 7.14
CA ARG A 88 -12.27 14.57 6.29
C ARG A 88 -12.45 15.87 7.05
N VAL A 89 -11.82 16.91 6.52
CA VAL A 89 -12.02 18.28 7.00
C VAL A 89 -13.28 18.82 6.34
N THR A 90 -14.22 19.34 7.14
CA THR A 90 -15.49 19.89 6.64
C THR A 90 -15.71 21.32 7.17
N PRO A 91 -15.01 22.32 6.60
CA PRO A 91 -15.15 23.71 7.06
C PRO A 91 -16.59 24.18 6.93
N GLY A 92 -17.10 24.85 7.96
CA GLY A 92 -18.45 25.42 7.97
C GLY A 92 -19.57 24.44 8.34
N LEU A 93 -19.28 23.14 8.55
CA LEU A 93 -20.27 22.23 9.15
C LEU A 93 -20.33 22.39 10.67
N SER A 94 -21.54 22.31 11.22
CA SER A 94 -21.76 22.32 12.66
C SER A 94 -21.18 21.06 13.31
N ILE A 95 -20.63 21.23 14.52
CA ILE A 95 -20.19 20.12 15.39
C ILE A 95 -21.42 19.32 15.84
N GLY A 96 -21.28 18.00 15.95
CA GLY A 96 -22.31 17.09 16.43
C GLY A 96 -22.73 16.05 15.39
N LEU A 97 -23.87 15.41 15.64
CA LEU A 97 -24.48 14.46 14.71
C LEU A 97 -24.79 15.13 13.38
N ASN A 98 -24.40 14.48 12.29
CA ASN A 98 -24.64 14.97 10.95
C ASN A 98 -25.56 14.00 10.20
N SER A 99 -26.79 14.43 9.89
CA SER A 99 -27.77 13.63 9.14
C SER A 99 -27.59 13.69 7.63
N SER A 100 -26.82 14.66 7.14
CA SER A 100 -26.52 14.84 5.72
C SER A 100 -25.02 15.06 5.53
N PRO A 101 -24.17 14.10 5.92
CA PRO A 101 -22.74 14.21 5.70
C PRO A 101 -22.48 14.38 4.20
N PRO A 102 -21.42 15.11 3.80
CA PRO A 102 -21.11 15.24 2.39
C PRO A 102 -20.83 13.87 1.77
N ILE A 103 -20.91 13.75 0.45
CA ILE A 103 -20.64 12.47 -0.23
C ILE A 103 -19.17 12.08 -0.02
N PRO A 104 -18.83 10.81 0.28
CA PRO A 104 -17.44 10.44 0.50
C PRO A 104 -16.50 10.82 -0.64
N GLU A 105 -15.32 11.35 -0.30
CA GLU A 105 -14.28 11.62 -1.28
C GLU A 105 -13.66 10.31 -1.72
N LEU A 106 -14.07 9.85 -2.90
CA LEU A 106 -13.34 8.79 -3.59
C LEU A 106 -12.15 9.45 -4.30
N PRO A 107 -10.90 9.11 -3.94
CA PRO A 107 -9.77 9.61 -4.70
C PRO A 107 -9.92 9.18 -6.16
N ASN A 108 -9.55 10.05 -7.09
CA ASN A 108 -9.45 9.65 -8.49
C ASN A 108 -8.53 8.41 -8.58
N VAL A 109 -8.93 7.42 -9.37
CA VAL A 109 -8.18 6.19 -9.64
C VAL A 109 -6.70 6.48 -9.94
N ALA A 110 -6.41 7.56 -10.68
CA ALA A 110 -5.02 7.95 -10.96
C ALA A 110 -4.23 8.32 -9.71
N ALA A 111 -4.84 9.05 -8.77
CA ALA A 111 -4.20 9.44 -7.50
C ALA A 111 -4.03 8.23 -6.57
N GLU A 112 -5.01 7.34 -6.52
CA GLU A 112 -4.94 6.12 -5.72
C GLU A 112 -3.89 5.14 -6.25
N LEU A 113 -3.75 5.04 -7.58
CA LEU A 113 -2.69 4.27 -8.22
C LEU A 113 -1.30 4.82 -7.84
N GLN A 114 -1.12 6.14 -7.85
CA GLN A 114 0.13 6.77 -7.42
C GLN A 114 0.41 6.47 -5.93
N ARG A 115 -0.59 6.53 -5.05
CA ARG A 115 -0.44 6.14 -3.63
C ARG A 115 -0.02 4.69 -3.47
N SER A 116 -0.66 3.78 -4.21
CA SER A 116 -0.36 2.35 -4.18
C SER A 116 1.08 2.05 -4.62
N LYS A 117 1.56 2.74 -5.66
CA LYS A 117 2.92 2.61 -6.19
C LYS A 117 4.02 3.03 -5.21
N ARG A 118 3.70 3.86 -4.22
CA ARG A 118 4.64 4.21 -3.14
C ARG A 118 5.02 3.01 -2.27
N TYR A 119 4.18 1.98 -2.22
CA TYR A 119 4.36 0.81 -1.36
C TYR A 119 4.81 -0.42 -2.12
N TYR A 120 4.32 -0.59 -3.35
CA TYR A 120 4.60 -1.77 -4.15
C TYR A 120 4.70 -1.44 -5.63
N ARG A 121 5.78 -1.94 -6.26
CA ARG A 121 5.93 -1.93 -7.71
C ARG A 121 6.39 -3.30 -8.18
N SER A 122 5.90 -3.69 -9.35
CA SER A 122 6.30 -4.92 -10.03
C SER A 122 6.41 -4.72 -11.53
N THR A 123 7.18 -5.59 -12.15
CA THR A 123 7.29 -5.79 -13.60
C THR A 123 6.25 -6.77 -14.15
N TYR A 124 5.49 -7.44 -13.30
CA TYR A 124 4.43 -8.38 -13.69
C TYR A 124 3.03 -7.87 -13.28
N PRO A 125 1.97 -8.27 -14.00
CA PRO A 125 0.60 -7.91 -13.65
C PRO A 125 0.18 -8.47 -12.28
N ASN A 126 -0.75 -7.79 -11.61
CA ASN A 126 -1.28 -8.26 -10.33
C ASN A 126 -1.89 -9.67 -10.45
N GLY A 127 -1.60 -10.55 -9.49
CA GLY A 127 -2.06 -11.94 -9.48
C GLY A 127 -1.28 -12.91 -10.39
N ILE A 128 -0.26 -12.44 -11.11
CA ILE A 128 0.61 -13.28 -11.94
C ILE A 128 1.86 -13.65 -11.14
N THR A 129 2.19 -14.95 -11.10
CA THR A 129 3.41 -15.45 -10.46
C THR A 129 4.65 -14.90 -11.18
N PRO A 130 5.70 -14.47 -10.46
CA PRO A 130 6.96 -14.06 -11.07
C PRO A 130 7.52 -15.14 -12.01
N GLY A 131 7.99 -14.74 -13.19
CA GLY A 131 8.66 -15.65 -14.13
C GLY A 131 7.75 -16.66 -14.83
N THR A 132 6.48 -16.34 -15.06
CA THR A 132 5.60 -17.14 -15.94
C THR A 132 5.75 -16.72 -17.40
N ASN A 133 6.84 -17.16 -18.04
CA ASN A 133 7.01 -17.42 -19.48
C ASN A 133 6.62 -16.32 -20.50
N VAL A 134 6.49 -15.07 -20.07
CA VAL A 134 6.48 -13.95 -21.02
C VAL A 134 7.93 -13.68 -21.35
N SER A 135 8.34 -13.95 -22.60
CA SER A 135 9.55 -13.34 -23.15
C SER A 135 9.46 -11.85 -22.81
N ALA A 136 10.38 -11.40 -21.96
CA ALA A 136 10.46 -10.06 -21.41
C ALA A 136 10.80 -9.04 -22.51
N LEU A 137 9.98 -8.96 -23.56
CA LEU A 137 10.02 -7.87 -24.50
C LEU A 137 9.66 -6.60 -23.72
N PRO A 138 10.31 -5.45 -24.00
CA PRO A 138 10.00 -4.16 -23.37
C PRO A 138 8.51 -3.82 -23.35
N ALA A 139 7.74 -4.38 -24.28
CA ALA A 139 6.28 -4.25 -24.37
C ALA A 139 5.48 -4.92 -23.23
N LEU A 140 6.08 -5.83 -22.44
CA LEU A 140 5.38 -6.67 -21.45
C LEU A 140 5.98 -6.56 -20.03
N GLY A 141 6.71 -5.48 -19.75
CA GLY A 141 7.08 -5.09 -18.38
C GLY A 141 8.47 -5.53 -17.90
N GLY A 142 9.22 -6.29 -18.69
CA GLY A 142 10.61 -6.64 -18.38
C GLY A 142 11.60 -5.50 -18.64
N MET A 143 12.74 -5.52 -17.94
CA MET A 143 13.79 -4.50 -18.11
C MET A 143 14.99 -5.05 -18.88
N TRP A 144 15.46 -4.29 -19.87
CA TRP A 144 16.59 -4.65 -20.73
C TRP A 144 17.86 -3.98 -20.28
N GLY A 145 18.87 -4.77 -19.89
CA GLY A 145 20.21 -4.30 -19.57
C GLY A 145 21.22 -4.83 -20.59
N SER A 146 22.24 -4.02 -20.88
CA SER A 146 23.36 -4.41 -21.74
C SER A 146 24.68 -4.02 -21.07
N PHE A 147 25.61 -4.96 -21.06
CA PHE A 147 27.01 -4.74 -20.70
C PHE A 147 27.87 -4.86 -21.97
N GLN A 148 28.81 -3.93 -22.14
CA GLN A 148 29.99 -4.21 -22.94
C GLN A 148 31.00 -4.93 -22.04
N SER A 149 31.50 -6.08 -22.50
CA SER A 149 32.31 -7.05 -21.74
C SER A 149 33.57 -6.53 -21.05
N ASN A 150 33.91 -5.24 -21.21
CA ASN A 150 35.16 -4.64 -20.74
C ASN A 150 34.97 -3.39 -19.86
N ASN A 151 33.74 -3.07 -19.42
CA ASN A 151 33.51 -1.90 -18.56
C ASN A 151 32.72 -2.28 -17.29
N PRO A 152 33.36 -2.36 -16.11
CA PRO A 152 32.73 -2.78 -14.84
C PRO A 152 31.80 -1.71 -14.21
N GLY A 153 31.10 -0.91 -15.02
CA GLY A 153 30.14 0.12 -14.57
C GLY A 153 28.85 0.19 -15.38
N GLY A 154 28.54 -0.84 -16.18
CA GLY A 154 27.37 -0.88 -17.07
C GLY A 154 26.07 -1.34 -16.41
N GLY A 155 25.65 -0.73 -15.30
CA GLY A 155 24.39 -1.08 -14.65
C GLY A 155 23.15 -0.60 -15.44
N ILE A 156 22.01 -1.24 -15.21
CA ILE A 156 20.70 -0.74 -15.65
C ILE A 156 20.05 0.08 -14.54
N GLY A 157 19.81 1.35 -14.83
CA GLY A 157 19.04 2.24 -13.96
C GLY A 157 17.55 2.00 -14.12
N VAL A 158 16.87 1.79 -13.00
CA VAL A 158 15.41 1.67 -12.92
C VAL A 158 14.88 2.85 -12.13
N THR A 159 14.16 3.75 -12.80
CA THR A 159 13.49 4.87 -12.12
C THR A 159 12.07 4.48 -11.73
N PHE A 160 11.71 4.78 -10.48
CA PHE A 160 10.35 4.66 -10.01
C PHE A 160 9.47 5.78 -10.54
N ASP A 161 8.31 5.42 -11.08
CA ASP A 161 7.30 6.34 -11.59
C ASP A 161 6.63 7.13 -10.47
N THR A 162 6.68 6.61 -9.24
CA THR A 162 6.38 7.32 -8.01
C THR A 162 7.51 7.05 -7.02
N GLU A 163 7.99 8.09 -6.32
CA GLU A 163 8.94 7.89 -5.22
C GLU A 163 8.30 6.99 -4.14
N MET A 164 8.98 5.90 -3.82
CA MET A 164 8.55 4.94 -2.82
C MET A 164 8.64 5.54 -1.42
N ARG A 165 7.88 4.98 -0.47
CA ARG A 165 7.83 5.50 0.91
C ARG A 165 9.17 5.43 1.65
N THR A 166 9.99 4.44 1.32
CA THR A 166 11.35 4.24 1.81
C THR A 166 12.15 3.49 0.74
N THR A 167 13.45 3.30 0.95
CA THR A 167 14.28 2.44 0.10
C THR A 167 13.68 1.02 0.09
N PRO A 168 13.23 0.52 -1.07
CA PRO A 168 12.51 -0.75 -1.10
C PRO A 168 13.43 -1.95 -0.93
N THR A 169 12.86 -3.05 -0.43
CA THR A 169 13.43 -4.38 -0.62
C THR A 169 13.16 -4.85 -2.05
N LEU A 170 14.21 -5.24 -2.76
CA LEU A 170 14.14 -5.70 -4.14
C LEU A 170 14.25 -7.23 -4.20
N LYS A 171 13.41 -7.84 -5.03
CA LYS A 171 13.53 -9.26 -5.40
C LYS A 171 13.50 -9.38 -6.91
N PHE A 172 14.20 -10.40 -7.41
CA PHE A 172 14.44 -10.55 -8.83
C PHE A 172 14.21 -11.96 -9.32
N TRP A 173 13.81 -12.06 -10.59
CA TRP A 173 13.56 -13.33 -11.24
C TRP A 173 13.96 -13.30 -12.72
N ASP A 174 14.36 -14.46 -13.25
CA ASP A 174 14.40 -14.67 -14.69
C ASP A 174 13.00 -14.99 -15.26
N ARG A 175 12.89 -15.27 -16.57
CA ARG A 175 11.61 -15.52 -17.23
C ARG A 175 10.94 -16.86 -16.89
N VAL A 176 11.63 -17.77 -16.21
CA VAL A 176 11.09 -19.08 -15.78
C VAL A 176 10.89 -19.16 -14.26
N GLY A 177 11.15 -18.07 -13.54
CA GLY A 177 10.86 -17.93 -12.11
C GLY A 177 12.03 -18.26 -11.19
N ASN A 178 13.25 -18.41 -11.71
CA ASN A 178 14.42 -18.61 -10.85
C ASN A 178 14.71 -17.31 -10.08
N THR A 179 14.72 -17.40 -8.75
CA THR A 179 14.91 -16.24 -7.87
C THR A 179 16.37 -15.81 -7.84
N GLY A 180 16.60 -14.50 -7.82
CA GLY A 180 17.92 -13.90 -7.79
C GLY A 180 18.67 -13.97 -9.12
N ALA A 181 18.07 -14.57 -10.15
CA ALA A 181 18.71 -14.79 -11.43
C ALA A 181 18.25 -13.80 -12.51
N VAL A 182 19.03 -13.72 -13.58
CA VAL A 182 18.68 -13.05 -14.83
C VAL A 182 18.64 -14.06 -15.97
N MET A 183 17.89 -13.74 -17.03
CA MET A 183 18.09 -14.39 -18.33
C MET A 183 19.13 -13.61 -19.14
N SER A 184 19.95 -14.29 -19.94
CA SER A 184 20.98 -13.62 -20.73
C SER A 184 21.24 -14.22 -22.10
N ILE A 185 21.81 -13.40 -22.99
CA ILE A 185 22.60 -13.89 -24.13
C ILE A 185 24.07 -13.79 -23.74
N ARG A 186 24.77 -14.93 -23.73
CA ARG A 186 26.23 -14.97 -23.57
C ARG A 186 26.89 -14.79 -24.93
N ASN A 187 27.94 -13.96 -24.98
CA ASN A 187 28.83 -13.80 -26.14
C ASN A 187 28.13 -13.61 -27.50
N ASN A 188 27.10 -12.76 -27.57
CA ASN A 188 26.39 -12.42 -28.80
C ASN A 188 25.79 -13.64 -29.55
N GLY A 189 25.55 -14.75 -28.85
CA GLY A 189 24.91 -15.94 -29.40
C GLY A 189 23.39 -15.75 -29.64
N PRO A 190 22.74 -16.61 -30.44
CA PRO A 190 21.31 -16.48 -30.73
C PRO A 190 20.40 -16.99 -29.60
N THR A 191 20.96 -17.63 -28.57
CA THR A 191 20.19 -18.40 -27.59
C THR A 191 20.12 -17.70 -26.24
N TRP A 192 18.89 -17.47 -25.77
CA TRP A 192 18.62 -17.03 -24.40
C TRP A 192 18.87 -18.16 -23.40
N THR A 193 19.70 -17.89 -22.41
CA THR A 193 19.97 -18.77 -21.28
C THR A 193 19.26 -18.24 -20.05
N ASP A 194 18.40 -19.06 -19.46
CA ASP A 194 17.78 -18.81 -18.16
C ASP A 194 18.77 -19.15 -17.03
N ASN A 195 18.54 -18.64 -15.83
CA ASN A 195 19.42 -18.82 -14.67
C ASN A 195 20.89 -18.45 -14.95
N ALA A 196 21.13 -17.41 -15.76
CA ALA A 196 22.44 -17.21 -16.34
C ALA A 196 23.45 -16.59 -15.37
N SER A 197 22.98 -15.74 -14.45
CA SER A 197 23.80 -15.11 -13.41
C SER A 197 22.90 -14.53 -12.31
N GLY A 198 23.49 -14.28 -11.15
CA GLY A 198 22.85 -13.52 -10.09
C GLY A 198 22.72 -12.04 -10.46
N MET A 199 21.66 -11.37 -10.01
CA MET A 199 21.61 -9.91 -10.06
C MET A 199 22.19 -9.30 -8.80
N ILE A 200 22.98 -8.25 -8.97
CA ILE A 200 23.55 -7.42 -7.92
C ILE A 200 22.85 -6.07 -7.97
N VAL A 201 22.41 -5.59 -6.80
CA VAL A 201 21.93 -4.21 -6.65
C VAL A 201 23.12 -3.37 -6.22
N GLU A 202 23.60 -2.50 -7.12
CA GLU A 202 24.74 -1.62 -6.86
C GLU A 202 24.30 -0.43 -6.00
N GLN A 203 23.10 0.09 -6.26
CA GLN A 203 22.49 1.19 -5.52
C GLN A 203 20.97 1.01 -5.49
N ALA A 204 20.34 1.37 -4.38
CA ALA A 204 18.89 1.44 -4.27
C ALA A 204 18.47 2.62 -3.42
N GLY A 205 17.37 3.26 -3.80
CA GLY A 205 16.76 4.35 -3.07
C GLY A 205 15.27 4.46 -3.36
N PRO A 206 14.57 5.41 -2.72
CA PRO A 206 13.14 5.62 -2.91
C PRO A 206 12.75 5.98 -4.35
N THR A 207 13.68 6.49 -5.15
CA THR A 207 13.43 6.93 -6.54
C THR A 207 13.79 5.88 -7.58
N GLY A 208 14.41 4.76 -7.19
CA GLY A 208 14.88 3.76 -8.13
C GLY A 208 16.00 2.89 -7.61
N PHE A 209 16.58 2.10 -8.51
CA PHE A 209 17.77 1.31 -8.23
C PHE A 209 18.67 1.17 -9.47
N LEU A 210 19.93 0.84 -9.22
CA LEU A 210 20.91 0.47 -10.24
C LEU A 210 21.22 -1.02 -10.05
N GLY A 211 20.88 -1.82 -11.06
CA GLY A 211 21.13 -3.26 -11.07
C GLY A 211 22.26 -3.64 -12.04
N ALA A 212 22.98 -4.70 -11.70
CA ALA A 212 24.01 -5.29 -12.54
C ALA A 212 23.93 -6.81 -12.49
N THR A 213 24.59 -7.49 -13.43
CA THR A 213 24.76 -8.96 -13.32
C THR A 213 26.05 -9.28 -12.58
N ALA A 214 26.06 -10.39 -11.85
CA ALA A 214 27.23 -10.87 -11.11
C ALA A 214 28.32 -11.47 -12.02
N SER A 215 28.17 -11.43 -13.35
CA SER A 215 29.06 -12.09 -14.31
C SER A 215 29.39 -11.18 -15.49
N SER A 216 30.68 -10.94 -15.71
CA SER A 216 31.19 -10.23 -16.88
C SER A 216 31.01 -11.00 -18.21
N ALA A 217 30.59 -12.27 -18.16
CA ALA A 217 30.31 -13.08 -19.35
C ALA A 217 28.91 -12.85 -19.94
N VAL A 218 28.12 -11.97 -19.33
CA VAL A 218 26.75 -11.63 -19.75
C VAL A 218 26.77 -10.29 -20.48
N ASN A 219 26.59 -10.33 -21.81
CA ASN A 219 26.56 -9.11 -22.63
C ASN A 219 25.17 -8.44 -22.61
N THR A 220 24.11 -9.24 -22.56
CA THR A 220 22.73 -8.75 -22.59
C THR A 220 21.91 -9.55 -21.60
N TYR A 221 21.14 -8.89 -20.75
CA TYR A 221 20.31 -9.54 -19.75
C TYR A 221 18.92 -8.92 -19.61
N PHE A 222 18.00 -9.75 -19.13
CA PHE A 222 16.67 -9.32 -18.71
C PHE A 222 16.33 -9.91 -17.35
N PHE A 223 15.48 -9.21 -16.64
CA PHE A 223 14.98 -9.64 -15.35
C PHE A 223 13.59 -9.05 -15.09
N HIS A 224 12.89 -9.71 -14.21
CA HIS A 224 11.73 -9.19 -13.52
C HIS A 224 12.14 -8.78 -12.11
N TYR A 225 11.47 -7.76 -11.59
CA TYR A 225 11.62 -7.36 -10.20
C TYR A 225 10.28 -7.06 -9.52
N THR A 226 10.33 -7.11 -8.20
CA THR A 226 9.41 -6.43 -7.29
C THR A 226 10.19 -5.51 -6.38
N ALA A 227 9.56 -4.40 -6.03
CA ALA A 227 10.04 -3.44 -5.05
C ALA A 227 8.96 -3.27 -3.98
N TYR A 228 9.33 -3.51 -2.73
CA TYR A 228 8.45 -3.42 -1.57
C TYR A 228 9.01 -2.39 -0.59
N ALA A 229 8.25 -1.34 -0.29
CA ALA A 229 8.68 -0.24 0.60
C ALA A 229 7.91 -0.23 1.94
N ASP A 230 7.45 -1.40 2.40
CA ASP A 230 6.84 -1.55 3.72
C ASP A 230 7.02 -2.97 4.27
N PHE A 231 7.22 -3.07 5.58
CA PHE A 231 7.09 -4.30 6.36
C PHE A 231 5.84 -4.15 7.23
N TRP A 232 4.84 -4.99 6.97
CA TRP A 232 3.80 -5.31 7.94
C TRP A 232 3.88 -6.80 8.23
#